data_AF-A0AAV0TET2-F1
#
_entry.id   AF-A0AAV0TET2-F1
#
_cell.length_a   1.000
_cell.length_b   1.000
_cell.length_c   1.000
_cell.angle_alpha   90.00
_cell.angle_beta   90.00
_cell.angle_gamma   90.00
#
_symmetry.space_group_name_H-M   'P 1'
#
loop_
_entity.id
_entity.type
_entity.pdbx_description
1 polymer ?
#
loop_
_entity_poly.entity_id
_entity_poly.type
_entity_poly.pdbx_seq_one_letter_code
_entity_poly.pdbx_strand_id
1 'polypeptide(L)'
;MNCDAFPKFLAGNETCPSEVNEQVQQYTTPAYYNQMALQVKRNYVHRNFYIECEKMNLERAQVARVVYRRLTETEYLDLVNFRRSRSKLSPEASIEHLSIHIDIATVEDLKVVHREQKPRHVQHQNVYRVAFESRVTEQDDVDWRIANMHIIEQLVLPRSPTCG
;
A
#
# COMPACT_ATOMS: atom_id res chain seq x y z
N MET A 1 1.61 -13.26 13.79
CA MET A 1 0.95 -13.74 12.56
C MET A 1 2.06 -14.29 11.67
N ASN A 2 1.94 -15.49 11.10
CA ASN A 2 2.96 -16.03 10.20
C ASN A 2 2.80 -15.33 8.84
N CYS A 3 3.66 -14.36 8.54
CA CYS A 3 3.44 -13.41 7.44
C CYS A 3 3.96 -13.92 6.09
N ASP A 4 4.41 -15.17 6.02
CA ASP A 4 4.90 -15.79 4.78
C ASP A 4 3.76 -16.28 3.86
N ALA A 5 2.55 -16.46 4.38
CA ALA A 5 1.37 -16.91 3.63
C ALA A 5 1.03 -15.98 2.46
N PHE A 6 1.02 -14.66 2.67
CA PHE A 6 0.70 -13.70 1.60
C PHE A 6 1.76 -13.69 0.47
N PRO A 7 3.08 -13.60 0.75
CA PRO A 7 4.11 -13.79 -0.27
C PRO A 7 4.07 -15.17 -0.96
N LYS A 8 3.77 -16.26 -0.24
CA LYS A 8 3.62 -17.61 -0.82
C LYS A 8 2.44 -17.72 -1.78
N PHE A 9 1.28 -17.20 -1.38
CA PHE A 9 0.10 -17.10 -2.23
C PHE A 9 0.42 -16.35 -3.54
N LEU A 10 1.01 -15.15 -3.43
CA LEU A 10 1.39 -14.34 -4.61
C LEU A 10 2.42 -15.02 -5.52
N ALA A 11 3.28 -15.86 -4.95
CA ALA A 11 4.25 -16.67 -5.69
C ALA A 11 3.62 -17.87 -6.42
N GLY A 12 2.36 -18.20 -6.12
CA GLY A 12 1.68 -19.39 -6.65
C GLY A 12 2.02 -20.68 -5.89
N ASN A 13 2.61 -20.57 -4.69
CA ASN A 13 2.93 -21.71 -3.85
C ASN A 13 1.74 -22.19 -3.01
N GLU A 14 0.72 -21.34 -2.85
CA GLU A 14 -0.54 -21.64 -2.16
C GLU A 14 -1.71 -21.28 -3.08
N THR A 15 -2.74 -22.11 -3.09
CA THR A 15 -3.90 -21.99 -3.99
C THR A 15 -5.06 -21.20 -3.39
N CYS A 16 -5.14 -21.07 -2.07
CA CYS A 16 -6.20 -20.32 -1.41
C CYS A 16 -5.75 -18.88 -1.11
N PRO A 17 -6.59 -17.86 -1.39
CA PRO A 17 -6.37 -16.52 -0.88
C PRO A 17 -6.19 -16.57 0.64
N SER A 18 -5.16 -15.89 1.14
CA SER A 18 -5.04 -15.67 2.59
C SER A 18 -6.02 -14.59 3.02
N GLU A 19 -6.46 -14.61 4.28
CA GLU A 19 -7.27 -13.52 4.86
C GLU A 19 -6.61 -12.14 4.65
N VAL A 20 -5.28 -12.10 4.72
CA VAL A 20 -4.46 -10.90 4.44
C VAL A 20 -4.66 -10.41 3.01
N ASN A 21 -4.80 -11.31 2.02
CA ASN A 21 -5.05 -10.91 0.64
C ASN A 21 -6.37 -10.16 0.50
N GLU A 22 -7.44 -10.69 1.08
CA GLU A 22 -8.78 -10.09 1.01
C GLU A 22 -8.80 -8.73 1.71
N GLN A 23 -8.19 -8.64 2.91
CA GLN A 23 -8.06 -7.38 3.64
C GLN A 23 -7.30 -6.33 2.82
N VAL A 24 -6.16 -6.68 2.23
CA VAL A 24 -5.38 -5.69 1.46
C VAL A 24 -6.14 -5.27 0.20
N GLN A 25 -6.83 -6.19 -0.49
CA GLN A 25 -7.69 -5.83 -1.63
C GLN A 25 -8.84 -4.91 -1.24
N GLN A 26 -9.42 -5.09 -0.05
CA GLN A 26 -10.50 -4.24 0.46
C GLN A 26 -10.05 -2.79 0.69
N TYR A 27 -8.83 -2.57 1.21
CA TYR A 27 -8.34 -1.24 1.56
C TYR A 27 -7.57 -0.52 0.44
N THR A 28 -7.34 -1.18 -0.70
CA THR A 28 -6.52 -0.64 -1.79
C THR A 28 -7.29 -0.56 -3.10
N THR A 29 -6.90 0.38 -3.96
CA THR A 29 -7.40 0.36 -5.33
C THR A 29 -6.84 -0.86 -6.07
N PRO A 30 -7.55 -1.41 -7.08
CA PRO A 30 -7.03 -2.52 -7.88
C PRO A 30 -5.64 -2.23 -8.47
N ALA A 31 -5.42 -1.00 -8.94
CA ALA A 31 -4.13 -0.54 -9.42
C ALA A 31 -3.01 -0.69 -8.37
N TYR A 32 -3.24 -0.15 -7.17
CA TYR A 32 -2.23 -0.15 -6.11
C TYR A 32 -1.98 -1.56 -5.55
N TYR A 33 -3.05 -2.33 -5.35
CA TYR A 33 -2.96 -3.75 -4.98
C TYR A 33 -2.03 -4.51 -5.94
N ASN A 34 -2.27 -4.40 -7.25
CA ASN A 34 -1.49 -5.10 -8.26
C ASN A 34 -0.01 -4.69 -8.26
N GLN A 35 0.26 -3.40 -8.08
CA GLN A 35 1.63 -2.88 -7.98
C GLN A 35 2.35 -3.45 -6.75
N MET A 36 1.70 -3.40 -5.58
CA MET A 36 2.25 -3.93 -4.34
C MET A 36 2.46 -5.46 -4.41
N ALA A 37 1.46 -6.19 -4.90
CA ALA A 37 1.52 -7.64 -5.06
C ALA A 37 2.69 -8.07 -5.97
N LEU A 38 2.92 -7.35 -7.07
CA LEU A 38 4.06 -7.58 -7.95
C LEU A 38 5.41 -7.36 -7.24
N GLN A 39 5.52 -6.32 -6.41
CA GLN A 39 6.73 -6.05 -5.63
C GLN A 39 6.99 -7.14 -4.59
N VAL A 40 5.97 -7.55 -3.84
CA VAL A 40 6.06 -8.63 -2.84
C VAL A 40 6.48 -9.94 -3.52
N LYS A 41 5.81 -10.32 -4.62
CA LYS A 41 6.16 -11.49 -5.42
C LYS A 41 7.61 -11.44 -5.89
N ARG A 42 8.06 -10.28 -6.42
CA ARG A 42 9.43 -10.11 -6.90
C ARG A 42 10.45 -10.27 -5.77
N ASN A 43 10.21 -9.72 -4.59
CA ASN A 43 11.10 -9.88 -3.43
C ASN A 43 11.17 -11.35 -3.01
N TYR A 44 10.03 -12.04 -2.95
CA TYR A 44 9.96 -13.42 -2.50
C TYR A 44 10.57 -14.42 -3.48
N VAL A 45 10.29 -14.29 -4.78
CA VAL A 45 10.72 -15.24 -5.82
C VAL A 45 12.13 -14.95 -6.33
N HIS A 46 12.47 -13.68 -6.54
CA HIS A 46 13.73 -13.32 -7.20
C HIS A 46 14.81 -12.81 -6.25
N ARG A 47 14.43 -12.27 -5.08
CA ARG A 47 15.39 -11.78 -4.08
C ARG A 47 15.46 -12.65 -2.83
N ASN A 48 14.70 -13.75 -2.79
CA ASN A 48 14.70 -14.76 -1.73
C ASN A 48 14.48 -14.19 -0.31
N PHE A 49 13.69 -13.12 -0.19
CA PHE A 49 13.34 -12.56 1.11
C PHE A 49 11.90 -12.08 1.17
N TYR A 50 11.39 -11.99 2.40
CA TYR A 50 10.17 -11.27 2.74
C TYR A 50 10.39 -10.48 4.03
N ILE A 51 9.48 -9.55 4.31
CA ILE A 51 9.53 -8.68 5.49
C ILE A 51 8.29 -8.97 6.31
N GLU A 52 8.48 -9.19 7.61
CA GLU A 52 7.42 -9.25 8.59
C GLU A 52 7.45 -7.97 9.42
N CYS A 53 6.32 -7.29 9.56
CA CYS A 53 6.16 -6.22 10.53
C CYS A 53 5.77 -6.84 11.87
N GLU A 54 6.67 -6.79 12.85
CA GLU A 54 6.45 -7.35 14.19
C GLU A 54 5.68 -6.37 15.07
N LYS A 55 6.00 -5.09 14.95
CA LYS A 55 5.34 -4.00 15.66
C LYS A 55 5.36 -2.74 14.82
N MET A 56 4.27 -1.97 14.86
CA MET A 56 4.18 -0.65 14.24
C MET A 56 3.52 0.31 15.21
N ASN A 57 4.13 1.47 15.41
CA ASN A 57 3.52 2.61 16.10
C ASN A 57 3.33 3.75 15.10
N LEU A 58 2.17 4.40 15.17
CA LEU A 58 1.89 5.63 14.43
C LEU A 58 2.23 6.81 15.34
N GLU A 59 3.23 7.60 14.96
CA GLU A 59 3.69 8.75 15.76
C GLU A 59 2.94 10.03 15.38
N ARG A 60 2.65 10.20 14.09
CA ARG A 60 1.96 11.39 13.57
C ARG A 60 1.25 11.08 12.26
N ALA A 61 0.08 11.68 12.06
CA ALA A 61 -0.59 11.74 10.76
C ALA A 61 -1.01 13.18 10.50
N GLN A 62 -0.73 13.69 9.29
CA GLN A 62 -1.12 15.05 8.90
C GLN A 62 -1.56 15.10 7.44
N VAL A 63 -2.57 15.90 7.13
CA VAL A 63 -2.99 16.14 5.75
C VAL A 63 -1.94 17.01 5.07
N ALA A 64 -1.35 16.49 3.99
CA ALA A 64 -0.36 17.19 3.19
C ALA A 64 -0.99 17.92 2.00
N ARG A 65 -2.01 17.32 1.38
CA ARG A 65 -2.68 17.87 0.19
C ARG A 65 -4.05 17.25 0.01
N VAL A 66 -4.98 18.04 -0.53
CA VAL A 66 -6.28 17.56 -1.03
C VAL A 66 -6.39 17.90 -2.51
N VAL A 67 -6.91 16.99 -3.32
CA VAL A 67 -7.10 17.14 -4.76
C VAL A 67 -8.52 16.76 -5.14
N TYR A 68 -9.29 17.74 -5.57
CA TYR A 68 -10.59 17.53 -6.17
C TYR A 68 -10.49 17.52 -7.70
N ARG A 69 -11.25 16.63 -8.36
CA ARG A 69 -11.34 16.53 -9.81
C ARG A 69 -12.77 16.18 -10.21
N ARG A 70 -13.17 16.64 -11.39
CA ARG A 70 -14.31 16.08 -12.12
C ARG A 70 -13.80 15.20 -13.24
N LEU A 71 -14.29 13.97 -13.30
CA LEU A 71 -13.90 12.93 -14.23
C LEU A 71 -15.13 12.41 -14.99
N THR A 72 -14.92 11.89 -16.19
CA THR A 72 -15.88 10.97 -16.81
C THR A 72 -15.81 9.60 -16.13
N GLU A 73 -16.85 8.77 -16.30
CA GLU A 73 -16.85 7.40 -15.80
C GLU A 73 -15.62 6.61 -16.29
N THR A 74 -15.26 6.76 -17.57
CA THR A 74 -14.08 6.09 -18.15
C THR A 74 -12.78 6.58 -17.51
N GLU A 75 -12.63 7.88 -17.28
CA GLU A 75 -11.42 8.42 -16.64
C GLU A 75 -11.28 7.96 -15.19
N TYR A 76 -12.38 7.85 -14.45
CA TYR A 76 -12.37 7.31 -13.09
C TYR A 76 -11.99 5.83 -13.09
N LEU A 77 -12.62 5.01 -13.94
CA LEU A 77 -12.29 3.59 -14.07
C LEU A 77 -10.84 3.37 -14.50
N ASP A 78 -10.32 4.20 -15.40
CA ASP A 78 -8.93 4.13 -15.84
C ASP A 78 -7.97 4.47 -14.69
N LEU A 79 -8.30 5.47 -13.86
CA LEU A 79 -7.52 5.86 -12.69
C LEU A 79 -7.41 4.72 -11.66
N VAL A 80 -8.53 4.09 -11.30
CA VAL A 80 -8.54 3.03 -10.26
C VAL A 80 -8.00 1.68 -10.76
N ASN A 81 -8.02 1.43 -12.08
CA ASN A 81 -7.58 0.18 -12.70
C ASN A 81 -6.24 0.26 -13.46
N PHE A 82 -5.48 1.35 -13.32
CA PHE A 82 -4.17 1.52 -13.96
C PHE A 82 -4.20 1.53 -15.51
N ARG A 83 -5.19 2.20 -16.10
CA ARG A 83 -5.20 2.53 -17.52
C ARG A 83 -4.81 4.00 -17.68
N ARG A 84 -4.08 4.32 -18.76
CA ARG A 84 -3.44 5.64 -18.97
C ARG A 84 -4.37 6.81 -18.64
N SER A 85 -3.90 7.75 -17.82
CA SER A 85 -4.55 9.05 -17.60
C SER A 85 -4.58 9.86 -18.90
N ARG A 86 -5.77 10.29 -19.34
CA ARG A 86 -5.93 11.37 -20.33
C ARG A 86 -5.96 12.71 -19.60
N SER A 87 -5.29 13.73 -20.15
CA SER A 87 -5.08 15.02 -19.48
C SER A 87 -6.03 16.14 -19.93
N LYS A 88 -7.04 15.83 -20.74
CA LYS A 88 -7.97 16.84 -21.27
C LYS A 88 -9.24 16.87 -20.43
N LEU A 89 -9.65 18.07 -20.02
CA LEU A 89 -10.95 18.29 -19.41
C LEU A 89 -12.04 17.89 -20.40
N SER A 90 -12.86 16.90 -20.03
CA SER A 90 -14.03 16.50 -20.80
C SER A 90 -15.25 17.31 -20.35
N PRO A 91 -16.05 17.87 -21.28
CA PRO A 91 -17.33 18.50 -20.92
C PRO A 91 -18.34 17.49 -20.34
N GLU A 92 -18.11 16.19 -20.52
CA GLU A 92 -18.97 15.10 -20.04
C GLU A 92 -18.60 14.64 -18.62
N ALA A 93 -17.66 15.31 -17.94
CA ALA A 93 -17.20 14.90 -16.61
C ALA A 93 -18.29 15.08 -15.54
N SER A 94 -18.89 13.97 -15.10
CA SER A 94 -19.96 13.91 -14.10
C SER A 94 -19.50 13.35 -12.75
N ILE A 95 -18.40 12.60 -12.69
CA ILE A 95 -17.91 11.99 -11.46
C ILE A 95 -17.09 12.99 -10.67
N GLU A 96 -17.51 13.27 -9.45
CA GLU A 96 -16.74 14.01 -8.47
C GLU A 96 -15.79 13.05 -7.76
N HIS A 97 -14.50 13.31 -7.85
CA HIS A 97 -13.46 12.48 -7.25
C HIS A 97 -12.60 13.34 -6.31
N LEU A 98 -12.35 12.80 -5.13
CA LEU A 98 -11.50 13.42 -4.12
C LEU A 98 -10.31 12.52 -3.79
N SER A 99 -9.11 13.10 -3.75
CA SER A 99 -7.93 12.43 -3.23
C SER A 99 -7.31 13.22 -2.09
N ILE A 100 -7.01 12.52 -0.99
CA ILE A 100 -6.40 13.09 0.22
C ILE A 100 -5.03 12.45 0.40
N HIS A 101 -4.00 13.29 0.42
CA HIS A 101 -2.64 12.88 0.68
C HIS A 101 -2.32 13.14 2.16
N ILE A 102 -1.92 12.09 2.87
CA ILE A 102 -1.59 12.13 4.28
C ILE A 102 -0.12 11.74 4.44
N ASP A 103 0.62 12.56 5.17
CA ASP A 103 1.97 12.20 5.62
C ASP A 103 1.85 11.49 6.97
N ILE A 104 2.33 10.25 7.05
CA ILE A 104 2.23 9.37 8.21
C ILE A 104 3.63 9.00 8.68
N ALA A 105 3.98 9.39 9.91
CA ALA A 105 5.21 9.00 10.57
C ALA A 105 4.99 7.72 11.40
N THR A 106 5.86 6.73 11.23
CA THR A 106 5.80 5.44 11.91
C THR A 106 7.14 5.07 12.54
N VAL A 107 7.07 4.28 13.61
CA VAL A 107 8.20 3.46 14.10
C VAL A 107 7.82 2.00 13.92
N GLU A 108 8.59 1.28 13.12
CA GLU A 108 8.33 -0.09 12.71
C GLU A 108 9.46 -1.01 13.13
N ASP A 109 9.12 -2.04 13.88
CA ASP A 109 10.01 -3.16 14.14
C ASP A 109 9.78 -4.22 13.06
N LEU A 110 10.79 -4.43 12.22
CA LEU A 110 10.72 -5.31 11.07
C LEU A 110 11.67 -6.49 11.23
N LYS A 111 11.20 -7.66 10.85
CA LYS A 111 11.99 -8.87 10.70
C LYS A 111 12.16 -9.18 9.22
N VAL A 112 13.38 -9.02 8.74
CA VAL A 112 13.76 -9.34 7.37
C VAL A 112 14.18 -10.80 7.33
N VAL A 113 13.38 -11.63 6.67
CA VAL A 113 13.61 -13.07 6.56
C VAL A 113 14.18 -13.39 5.19
N HIS A 114 15.44 -13.81 5.17
CA HIS A 114 16.08 -14.42 4.01
C HIS A 114 15.99 -15.94 4.12
N ARG A 115 15.70 -16.65 3.04
CA ARG A 115 15.53 -18.12 3.08
C ARG A 115 16.79 -18.88 3.50
N GLU A 116 17.97 -18.32 3.25
CA GLU A 116 19.27 -18.98 3.46
C GLU A 116 20.12 -18.33 4.57
N GLN A 117 19.63 -17.26 5.21
CA GLN A 117 20.37 -16.52 6.22
C GLN A 117 19.55 -16.37 7.49
N LYS A 118 20.24 -16.12 8.61
CA LYS A 118 19.55 -15.78 9.86
C LYS A 118 18.69 -14.52 9.66
N PRO A 119 17.45 -14.51 10.17
CA PRO A 119 16.61 -13.32 10.13
C PRO A 119 17.32 -12.12 10.77
N ARG A 120 17.14 -10.95 10.16
CA ARG A 120 17.64 -9.67 10.71
C ARG A 120 16.48 -8.89 11.28
N HIS A 121 16.67 -8.33 12.46
CA HIS A 121 15.70 -7.46 13.11
C HIS A 121 16.20 -6.03 13.01
N VAL A 122 15.36 -5.16 12.45
CA VAL A 122 15.68 -3.75 12.22
C VAL A 122 14.52 -2.91 12.71
N GLN A 123 14.82 -1.71 13.19
CA GLN A 123 13.79 -0.71 13.47
C GLN A 123 13.88 0.38 12.41
N HIS A 124 12.76 0.65 11.74
CA HIS A 124 12.65 1.74 10.80
C HIS A 124 11.82 2.86 11.41
N GLN A 125 12.27 4.10 11.24
CA GLN A 125 11.43 5.28 11.43
C GLN A 125 11.15 5.83 10.04
N ASN A 126 9.91 5.69 9.58
CA ASN A 126 9.51 6.07 8.24
C ASN A 126 8.55 7.25 8.29
N VAL A 127 8.60 8.10 7.28
CA VAL A 127 7.49 8.99 6.92
C VAL A 127 7.00 8.56 5.55
N TYR A 128 5.74 8.14 5.49
CA TYR A 128 5.07 7.80 4.24
C TYR A 128 4.19 8.93 3.78
N ARG A 129 4.09 9.12 2.47
CA ARG A 129 2.97 9.83 1.85
C ARG A 129 1.99 8.82 1.30
N VAL A 130 0.80 8.76 1.90
CA VAL A 130 -0.31 7.90 1.49
C VAL A 130 -1.35 8.74 0.76
N ALA A 131 -1.74 8.32 -0.43
CA ALA A 131 -2.85 8.91 -1.16
C ALA A 131 -4.08 8.01 -1.01
N PHE A 132 -5.11 8.55 -0.37
CA PHE A 132 -6.45 7.99 -0.38
C PHE A 132 -7.24 8.60 -1.53
N GLU A 133 -8.10 7.81 -2.16
CA GLU A 133 -9.01 8.28 -3.21
C GLU A 133 -10.41 7.73 -2.98
N SER A 134 -11.40 8.49 -3.46
CA SER A 134 -12.79 8.06 -3.46
C SER A 134 -13.60 8.81 -4.51
N ARG A 135 -14.60 8.13 -5.06
CA ARG A 135 -15.74 8.77 -5.73
C ARG A 135 -16.65 9.38 -4.67
N VAL A 136 -16.97 10.67 -4.84
CA VAL A 136 -17.75 11.47 -3.88
C VAL A 136 -18.96 12.15 -4.52
N THR A 137 -19.33 11.73 -5.73
CA THR A 137 -20.51 12.25 -6.46
C THR A 137 -21.80 12.04 -5.65
N GLU A 138 -21.94 10.86 -5.06
CA GLU A 138 -23.07 10.49 -4.22
C GLU A 138 -22.53 10.02 -2.87
N GLN A 139 -23.26 10.29 -1.79
CA GLN A 139 -22.82 9.97 -0.44
C GLN A 139 -22.65 8.45 -0.22
N ASP A 140 -23.53 7.65 -0.84
CA ASP A 140 -23.51 6.19 -0.70
C ASP A 140 -22.38 5.52 -1.50
N ASP A 141 -21.77 6.25 -2.45
CA ASP A 141 -20.65 5.78 -3.28
C ASP A 141 -19.28 6.00 -2.61
N VAL A 142 -19.23 6.68 -1.45
CA VAL A 142 -17.98 7.03 -0.79
C VAL A 142 -17.31 5.78 -0.21
N ASP A 143 -16.27 5.34 -0.89
CA ASP A 143 -15.40 4.24 -0.50
C ASP A 143 -13.94 4.70 -0.56
N TRP A 144 -13.31 4.92 0.60
CA TRP A 144 -11.94 5.43 0.67
C TRP A 144 -10.93 4.31 0.53
N ARG A 145 -10.13 4.34 -0.53
CA ARG A 145 -9.10 3.33 -0.80
C ARG A 145 -7.72 3.94 -0.94
N ILE A 146 -6.70 3.18 -0.56
CA ILE A 146 -5.31 3.55 -0.77
C ILE A 146 -4.99 3.39 -2.26
N ALA A 147 -4.75 4.53 -2.90
CA ALA A 147 -4.37 4.62 -4.31
C ALA A 147 -2.86 4.59 -4.53
N ASN A 148 -2.10 5.02 -3.52
CA ASN A 148 -0.64 5.03 -3.55
C ASN A 148 -0.08 5.19 -2.14
N MET A 149 1.10 4.63 -1.89
CA MET A 149 1.88 4.88 -0.69
C MET A 149 3.37 4.75 -1.03
N HIS A 150 4.16 5.73 -0.60
CA HIS A 150 5.61 5.71 -0.77
C HIS A 150 6.29 6.40 0.41
N ILE A 151 7.52 5.98 0.68
CA ILE A 151 8.39 6.58 1.69
C ILE A 151 8.89 7.92 1.16
N ILE A 152 8.75 8.97 1.97
CA ILE A 152 9.33 10.30 1.70
C ILE A 152 10.53 10.59 2.60
N GLU A 153 10.60 9.98 3.79
CA GLU A 153 11.76 10.03 4.70
C GLU A 153 11.93 8.66 5.38
N GLN A 154 13.17 8.21 5.56
CA GLN A 154 13.47 6.95 6.25
C GLN A 154 14.77 7.03 7.03
N LEU A 155 14.71 6.55 8.27
CA LEU A 155 15.85 6.29 9.13
C LEU A 155 15.84 4.83 9.56
N VAL A 156 16.97 4.14 9.39
CA VAL A 156 17.13 2.71 9.73
C VAL A 156 18.06 2.57 10.92
N LEU A 157 17.58 1.91 11.97
CA LEU A 157 18.32 1.66 13.20
C LEU A 157 18.49 0.14 13.40
N PRO A 158 19.72 -0.35 13.61
CA PRO A 158 19.93 -1.75 13.96
C PRO A 158 19.33 -2.04 15.34
N ARG A 159 18.59 -3.14 15.45
CA ARG A 159 18.04 -3.57 16.74
C ARG A 159 18.97 -4.61 17.37
N SER A 160 19.49 -4.32 18.55
CA SER A 160 20.20 -5.33 19.35
C SER A 160 19.22 -6.45 19.72
N PRO A 161 19.62 -7.74 19.65
CA PRO A 161 18.75 -8.82 20.09
C PRO A 161 18.39 -8.57 21.56
N THR A 162 17.09 -8.45 21.86
CA THR A 162 16.63 -8.48 23.24
C THR A 162 16.95 -9.86 23.78
N CYS A 163 17.87 -9.95 24.74
CA CYS A 163 18.12 -11.17 25.51
C CYS A 163 16.78 -11.60 26.15
N GLY A 164 16.17 -12.64 25.58
CA GLY A 164 15.09 -13.40 26.20
C GLY A 164 15.67 -14.62 26.88
#